data_AF-A0A2M7JXI2-F1
#
_entry.id   AF-A0A2M7JXI2-F1
#
_cell.length_a   1.000
_cell.length_b   1.000
_cell.length_c   1.000
_cell.angle_alpha   90.00
_cell.angle_beta   90.00
_cell.angle_gamma   90.00
#
_symmetry.space_group_name_H-M   'P 1'
#
loop_
_entity.id
_entity.type
_entity.pdbx_description
1 polymer ?
#
loop_
_entity_poly.entity_id
_entity_poly.type
_entity_poly.pdbx_seq_one_letter_code
_entity_poly.pdbx_strand_id
1 'polypeptide(L)'
;MKGSLNRDVSIRTKGVVEKCTFCSHRLLKAREKVKAEGRDLLPEDYIPACVQACPGGAMYFGDLNDPFSTVSTLSRERRAFRLMEDLGTEPKVYYLSEGM
;
A
#
# COMPACT_ATOMS: atom_id res chain seq x y z
N MET A 1 16.56 22.46 -6.30
CA MET A 1 15.62 21.64 -5.47
C MET A 1 14.22 21.45 -6.06
N LYS A 2 13.62 22.39 -6.83
CA LYS A 2 12.28 22.17 -7.41
C LYS A 2 12.17 20.98 -8.39
N GLY A 3 13.27 20.56 -9.01
CA GLY A 3 13.29 19.43 -9.97
C GLY A 3 13.19 18.03 -9.36
N SER A 4 13.41 17.87 -8.05
CA SER A 4 13.40 16.56 -7.37
C SER A 4 12.09 16.24 -6.64
N LEU A 5 11.10 17.14 -6.73
CA LEU A 5 9.82 16.97 -6.04
C LEU A 5 8.81 16.25 -6.94
N ASN A 6 8.10 15.28 -6.36
CA ASN A 6 7.02 14.60 -7.04
C ASN A 6 5.81 15.55 -7.18
N ARG A 7 5.34 15.77 -8.41
CA ARG A 7 4.22 16.66 -8.74
C ARG A 7 2.85 16.08 -8.39
N ASP A 8 2.79 14.77 -8.15
CA ASP A 8 1.53 14.05 -7.91
C ASP A 8 1.06 14.13 -6.45
N VAL A 9 1.89 14.71 -5.59
CA VAL A 9 1.59 14.89 -4.16
C VAL A 9 1.70 16.35 -3.80
N SER A 10 0.80 16.79 -2.92
CA SER A 10 0.88 18.14 -2.36
C SER A 10 2.16 18.32 -1.54
N ILE A 11 2.75 19.52 -1.63
CA ILE A 11 3.79 19.97 -0.69
C ILE A 11 3.05 20.67 0.46
N ARG A 12 3.38 20.32 1.70
CA ARG A 12 2.60 20.74 2.86
C ARG A 12 3.28 21.93 3.51
N THR A 13 2.46 22.90 3.93
CA THR A 13 2.91 24.06 4.68
C THR A 13 3.00 23.73 6.17
N LYS A 14 3.66 24.60 6.93
CA LYS A 14 3.80 24.45 8.37
C LYS A 14 2.43 24.34 9.05
N GLY A 15 2.28 23.36 9.94
CA GLY A 15 1.05 23.14 10.71
C GLY A 15 0.07 22.13 10.11
N VAL A 16 0.38 21.53 8.95
CA VAL A 16 -0.43 20.47 8.33
C VAL A 16 0.07 19.10 8.78
N VAL A 17 -0.84 18.25 9.26
CA VAL A 17 -0.53 16.87 9.65
C VAL A 17 -0.41 15.99 8.41
N GLU A 18 0.58 15.09 8.43
CA GLU A 18 0.79 14.10 7.38
C GLU A 18 0.72 12.68 7.95
N LYS A 19 0.43 11.73 7.07
CA LYS A 19 0.47 10.29 7.38
C LYS A 19 0.72 9.47 6.12
N CYS A 20 0.98 8.19 6.31
CA CYS A 20 0.92 7.22 5.22
C CYS A 20 -0.49 7.23 4.60
N THR A 21 -0.53 7.35 3.27
CA THR A 21 -1.76 7.28 2.47
C THR A 21 -1.74 6.08 1.51
N PHE A 22 -0.87 5.11 1.80
CA PHE A 22 -0.54 3.99 0.91
C PHE A 22 -0.14 4.41 -0.51
N CYS A 23 0.42 5.61 -0.70
CA CYS A 23 0.70 6.16 -2.02
C CYS A 23 -0.58 6.33 -2.87
N SER A 24 -1.66 6.83 -2.28
CA SER A 24 -2.92 7.20 -2.96
C SER A 24 -2.74 7.90 -4.32
N HIS A 25 -1.73 8.76 -4.47
CA HIS A 25 -1.39 9.39 -5.76
C HIS A 25 -1.06 8.38 -6.88
N ARG A 26 -0.38 7.27 -6.56
CA ARG A 26 -0.12 6.16 -7.49
C ARG A 26 -1.40 5.40 -7.83
N LEU A 27 -2.29 5.18 -6.85
CA LEU A 27 -3.59 4.54 -7.09
C LEU A 27 -4.44 5.34 -8.06
N LEU A 28 -4.52 6.66 -7.87
CA LEU A 28 -5.29 7.54 -8.76
C LEU A 28 -4.77 7.47 -10.19
N LYS A 29 -3.45 7.57 -10.38
CA LYS A 29 -2.81 7.41 -11.69
C LYS A 29 -3.06 6.05 -12.32
N ALA A 30 -2.94 4.99 -11.54
CA ALA A 30 -3.19 3.63 -12.02
C ALA A 30 -4.64 3.49 -12.49
N ARG A 31 -5.62 3.99 -11.71
CA ARG A 31 -7.03 4.01 -12.07
C ARG A 31 -7.33 4.80 -13.34
N GLU A 32 -6.71 5.97 -13.50
CA GLU A 32 -6.85 6.77 -14.72
C GLU A 32 -6.28 6.04 -15.94
N LYS A 33 -5.11 5.41 -15.79
CA LYS A 33 -4.47 4.63 -16.86
C LYS A 33 -5.35 3.45 -17.30
N VAL A 34 -5.79 2.60 -16.37
CA VAL A 34 -6.59 1.41 -16.74
C VAL A 34 -7.95 1.78 -17.30
N LYS A 35 -8.54 2.89 -16.83
CA LYS A 35 -9.77 3.46 -17.40
C LYS A 35 -9.57 3.92 -18.85
N ALA A 36 -8.43 4.54 -19.16
CA ALA A 36 -8.09 4.93 -20.53
C ALA A 36 -7.83 3.71 -21.43
N GLU A 37 -7.29 2.63 -20.86
CA GLU A 37 -7.03 1.36 -21.54
C GLU A 37 -8.29 0.46 -21.66
N GLY A 38 -9.38 0.79 -20.96
CA GLY A 38 -10.63 0.02 -21.00
C GLY A 38 -10.55 -1.33 -20.30
N ARG A 39 -9.67 -1.48 -19.29
CA ARG A 39 -9.47 -2.72 -18.53
C ARG A 39 -9.54 -2.48 -17.03
N ASP A 40 -9.61 -3.57 -16.28
CA ASP A 40 -9.58 -3.53 -14.82
C ASP A 40 -8.16 -3.29 -14.26
N LEU A 41 -8.13 -2.84 -13.00
CA LEU A 41 -6.90 -2.61 -12.25
C LEU A 41 -6.27 -3.93 -11.83
N LEU A 42 -5.02 -4.16 -12.21
CA LEU A 42 -4.27 -5.34 -11.81
C LEU A 42 -3.29 -5.01 -10.66
N PRO A 43 -2.87 -6.00 -9.85
CA PRO A 43 -1.96 -5.77 -8.72
C PRO A 43 -0.67 -5.03 -9.08
N GLU A 44 -0.11 -5.29 -10.26
CA GLU A 44 1.11 -4.69 -10.78
C GLU A 44 0.97 -3.21 -11.18
N ASP A 45 -0.26 -2.72 -11.42
CA ASP A 45 -0.49 -1.33 -11.81
C ASP A 45 -0.28 -0.36 -10.63
N TYR A 46 -0.40 -0.85 -9.39
CA TYR A 46 -0.37 -0.03 -8.19
C TYR A 46 0.51 -0.64 -7.10
N ILE A 47 1.80 -0.29 -7.15
CA ILE A 47 2.78 -0.68 -6.14
C ILE A 47 3.20 0.57 -5.35
N PRO A 48 3.01 0.60 -4.01
CA PRO A 48 3.49 1.69 -3.16
C PRO A 48 5.01 1.85 -3.19
N ALA A 49 5.48 3.07 -2.94
CA ALA A 49 6.91 3.39 -3.00
C ALA A 49 7.75 2.58 -1.99
N CYS A 50 7.24 2.35 -0.78
CA CYS A 50 7.94 1.55 0.23
C CYS A 50 8.12 0.10 -0.21
N VAL A 51 7.08 -0.52 -0.77
CA VAL A 51 7.10 -1.91 -1.27
C VAL A 51 8.08 -2.03 -2.43
N GLN A 52 8.01 -1.13 -3.42
CA GLN A 52 8.91 -1.13 -4.57
C GLN A 52 10.38 -0.95 -4.16
N ALA A 53 10.65 -0.15 -3.12
CA ALA A 53 12.01 0.14 -2.68
C ALA A 53 12.62 -0.95 -1.78
N CYS A 54 11.85 -1.94 -1.34
CA CYS A 54 12.31 -2.92 -0.36
C CYS A 54 13.24 -3.95 -1.00
N PRO A 55 14.55 -3.97 -0.66
CA PRO A 55 15.46 -4.97 -1.23
C PRO A 55 15.26 -6.36 -0.61
N GLY A 56 14.86 -6.41 0.66
CA GLY A 56 14.71 -7.64 1.43
C GLY A 56 13.35 -8.33 1.28
N GLY A 57 12.46 -7.83 0.42
CA GLY A 57 11.14 -8.44 0.19
C GLY A 57 10.22 -8.46 1.42
N ALA A 58 10.43 -7.58 2.40
CA ALA A 58 9.69 -7.60 3.66
C ALA A 58 8.26 -7.05 3.58
N MET A 59 7.95 -6.27 2.53
CA MET A 59 6.65 -5.60 2.38
C MET A 59 5.90 -6.18 1.20
N TYR A 60 4.64 -6.54 1.43
CA TYR A 60 3.69 -6.98 0.41
C TYR A 60 2.49 -6.03 0.40
N PHE A 61 1.93 -5.79 -0.77
CA PHE A 61 0.78 -4.91 -0.94
C PHE A 61 -0.17 -5.48 -1.98
N GLY A 62 -1.47 -5.31 -1.77
CA GLY A 62 -2.51 -5.89 -2.61
C GLY A 62 -3.91 -5.71 -2.02
N ASP A 63 -4.90 -6.31 -2.67
CA ASP A 63 -6.30 -6.26 -2.23
C ASP A 63 -6.59 -7.35 -1.20
N LEU A 64 -7.06 -6.97 -0.01
CA LEU A 64 -7.47 -7.91 1.04
C LEU A 64 -8.80 -8.62 0.72
N ASN A 65 -9.60 -8.06 -0.20
CA ASN A 65 -10.87 -8.66 -0.61
C ASN A 65 -10.71 -9.75 -1.66
N ASP A 66 -9.61 -9.73 -2.43
CA ASP A 66 -9.27 -10.81 -3.34
C ASP A 66 -8.68 -11.98 -2.55
N PRO A 67 -9.40 -13.12 -2.45
CA PRO A 67 -8.94 -14.28 -1.68
C PRO A 67 -7.65 -14.89 -2.24
N PHE A 68 -7.33 -14.66 -3.51
CA PHE A 68 -6.14 -15.19 -4.18
C PHE A 68 -4.95 -14.25 -4.11
N SER A 69 -5.10 -13.04 -3.56
CA SER A 69 -3.99 -12.10 -3.43
C SER A 69 -2.96 -12.60 -2.41
N THR A 70 -1.70 -12.23 -2.64
CA THR A 70 -0.60 -12.56 -1.72
C THR A 70 -0.88 -12.01 -0.32
N VAL A 71 -1.41 -10.79 -0.20
CA VAL A 71 -1.70 -10.15 1.09
C VAL A 71 -2.87 -10.83 1.81
N SER A 72 -3.93 -11.18 1.10
CA SER A 72 -5.05 -11.94 1.67
C SER A 72 -4.57 -13.28 2.22
N THR A 73 -3.73 -13.99 1.47
CA THR A 73 -3.14 -15.27 1.90
C THR A 73 -2.27 -15.09 3.14
N LEU A 74 -1.29 -14.17 3.10
CA LEU A 74 -0.39 -13.90 4.23
C LEU A 74 -1.14 -13.46 5.49
N SER A 75 -2.21 -12.66 5.35
CA SER A 75 -3.00 -12.16 6.48
C SER A 75 -3.73 -13.26 7.27
N ARG A 76 -3.89 -14.45 6.68
CA ARG A 76 -4.57 -15.61 7.28
C ARG A 76 -3.60 -16.65 7.82
N GLU A 77 -2.29 -16.44 7.65
CA GLU A 77 -1.29 -17.35 8.20
C GLU A 77 -1.23 -17.26 9.73
N ARG A 78 -0.84 -18.35 10.39
CA ARG A 78 -0.75 -18.39 11.86
C ARG A 78 0.25 -17.38 12.46
N ARG A 79 1.22 -16.95 11.66
CA ARG A 79 2.24 -15.96 12.04
C ARG A 79 1.78 -14.51 11.80
N ALA A 80 0.58 -14.30 11.25
CA ALA A 80 0.05 -12.98 11.00
C ALA A 80 -0.68 -12.43 12.22
N PHE A 81 -0.48 -11.16 12.51
CA PHE A 81 -1.17 -10.44 13.58
C PHE A 81 -1.33 -8.96 13.20
N ARG A 82 -2.31 -8.27 13.78
CA ARG A 82 -2.37 -6.80 13.73
C ARG A 82 -1.88 -6.23 15.06
N LEU A 83 -1.39 -5.00 15.02
CA LEU A 83 -0.99 -4.31 16.25
C LEU A 83 -2.23 -3.82 17.00
N MET A 84 -2.21 -4.02 18.33
CA MET A 84 -3.23 -3.53 19.26
C MET A 84 -4.66 -3.97 18.88
N GLU A 85 -4.84 -5.26 18.58
CA GLU A 85 -6.14 -5.80 18.17
C GLU A 85 -7.23 -5.64 19.23
N ASP A 86 -6.84 -5.61 20.50
CA ASP A 86 -7.70 -5.38 21.66
C ASP A 86 -8.45 -4.03 21.61
N LEU A 87 -7.91 -3.05 20.87
CA LEU A 87 -8.57 -1.76 20.68
C LEU A 87 -9.67 -1.75 19.61
N GLY A 88 -9.86 -2.83 18.86
CA GLY A 88 -10.94 -2.94 17.88
C GLY A 88 -10.83 -1.97 16.69
N THR A 89 -9.65 -1.43 16.40
CA THR A 89 -9.43 -0.43 15.32
C THR A 89 -9.37 -1.03 13.92
N GLU A 90 -9.38 -2.36 13.83
CA GLU A 90 -9.29 -3.16 12.61
C GLU A 90 -8.26 -2.67 11.56
N PRO A 91 -6.96 -2.52 11.93
CA PRO A 91 -5.94 -2.02 11.01
C PRO A 91 -5.84 -2.88 9.74
N LYS A 92 -5.52 -2.23 8.61
CA LYS A 92 -5.31 -2.91 7.32
C LYS A 92 -3.83 -3.22 7.03
N VAL A 93 -2.98 -3.10 8.05
CA VAL A 93 -1.59 -3.55 8.00
C VAL A 93 -1.47 -4.75 8.92
N TYR A 94 -1.00 -5.86 8.34
CA TYR A 94 -0.74 -7.11 9.04
C TYR A 94 0.76 -7.28 9.15
N TYR A 95 1.22 -7.69 10.32
CA TYR A 95 2.61 -8.00 10.59
C TYR A 95 2.78 -9.51 10.62
N LEU A 96 3.93 -9.98 10.16
CA LEU A 96 4.33 -11.37 10.25
C LEU A 96 5.40 -11.49 11.34
N SER A 97 5.22 -12.41 12.29
CA SER A 97 6.14 -12.56 13.44
C SER A 97 7.52 -13.06 13.03
N GLU A 98 7.61 -13.75 11.88
CA GLU A 98 8.84 -14.32 11.33
C GLU A 98 8.85 -14.18 9.81
N GLY A 99 10.05 -14.08 9.22
CA GLY A 99 10.26 -14.03 7.76
C GLY A 99 9.85 -15.33 7.06
N MET A 100 9.80 -15.31 5.72
CA MET A 100 9.62 -16.54 4.92
C MET A 100 10.81 -17.49 5.09
#